data_AF-A0A2S9FLI3-F1
#
_entry.id   AF-A0A2S9FLI3-F1
#
_cell.length_a   1.000
_cell.length_b   1.000
_cell.length_c   1.000
_cell.angle_alpha   90.00
_cell.angle_beta   90.00
_cell.angle_gamma   90.00
#
_symmetry.space_group_name_H-M   'P 1'
#
loop_
_entity.id
_entity.type
_entity.pdbx_description
1 polymer ?
#
loop_
_entity_poly.entity_id
_entity_poly.type
_entity_poly.pdbx_seq_one_letter_code
_entity_poly.pdbx_strand_id
1 'polypeptide(L)'
;GAITVGTVGDHEVAFLPRHGVNHEFSPHTVPYRANMWALRALGVRRIFGPCAVGSLDPQFGPGTMVVPDQLIDRTSGRADTYFDSGGIHVAFADPYCPSLRAAVTALPDVVDGGAMVVIQGPRFSTRAESQWFANQGFRLVNMTGYPESVLARELEM
;
A
#
# COMPACT_ATOMS: atom_id res chain seq x y z
N GLY A 1 -4.05 3.40 -16.21
CA GLY A 1 -5.12 4.24 -16.79
C GLY A 1 -4.63 5.68 -16.90
N ALA A 2 -5.47 6.61 -17.36
CA ALA A 2 -5.13 8.03 -17.33
C ALA A 2 -4.92 8.50 -15.88
N ILE A 3 -3.93 9.36 -15.66
CA ILE A 3 -3.71 10.06 -14.39
C ILE A 3 -4.48 11.37 -14.47
N THR A 4 -5.33 11.64 -13.49
CA THR A 4 -6.05 12.91 -13.39
C THR A 4 -5.25 13.87 -12.52
N VAL A 5 -4.91 15.05 -13.06
CA VAL A 5 -4.23 16.11 -12.32
C VAL A 5 -5.22 17.21 -12.00
N GLY A 6 -5.17 17.74 -10.78
CA GLY A 6 -6.03 18.81 -10.31
C GLY A 6 -5.45 19.47 -9.06
N THR A 7 -6.27 20.26 -8.37
CA THR A 7 -5.86 20.96 -7.15
C THR A 7 -6.79 20.62 -5.98
N VAL A 8 -6.21 20.53 -4.78
CA VAL A 8 -6.92 20.42 -3.50
C VAL A 8 -6.38 21.51 -2.59
N GLY A 9 -7.18 22.55 -2.35
CA GLY A 9 -6.67 23.77 -1.71
C GLY A 9 -5.60 24.42 -2.58
N ASP A 10 -4.41 24.61 -2.01
CA ASP A 10 -3.21 25.15 -2.65
C ASP A 10 -2.25 24.07 -3.18
N HIS A 11 -2.61 22.79 -3.04
CA HIS A 11 -1.77 21.67 -3.47
C HIS A 11 -2.21 21.12 -4.84
N GLU A 12 -1.25 20.92 -5.74
CA GLU A 12 -1.44 20.13 -6.95
C GLU A 12 -1.43 18.64 -6.61
N VAL A 13 -2.40 17.89 -7.12
CA VAL A 13 -2.63 16.49 -6.81
C VAL A 13 -2.80 15.68 -8.09
N ALA A 14 -2.17 14.50 -8.13
CA ALA A 14 -2.36 13.49 -9.16
C ALA A 14 -3.13 12.29 -8.59
N PHE A 15 -4.20 11.89 -9.27
CA PHE A 15 -5.00 10.72 -8.93
C PHE A 15 -4.82 9.61 -9.98
N LEU A 16 -4.51 8.41 -9.50
CA LEU A 16 -4.34 7.21 -10.32
C LEU A 16 -5.14 6.04 -9.72
N PRO A 17 -6.20 5.56 -10.38
CA PRO A 17 -6.93 4.39 -9.90
C PRO A 17 -6.07 3.13 -10.06
N ARG A 18 -5.68 2.53 -8.93
CA ARG A 18 -4.82 1.33 -8.85
C ARG A 18 -5.27 0.20 -9.79
N HIS A 19 -6.57 -0.09 -9.77
CA HIS A 19 -7.18 -1.19 -10.52
C HIS A 19 -7.63 -0.80 -11.92
N GLY A 20 -7.25 0.39 -12.40
CA GLY A 20 -7.78 0.93 -13.66
C GLY A 20 -9.14 1.59 -13.46
N VAL A 21 -9.60 2.30 -14.49
CA VAL A 21 -10.81 3.13 -14.41
C VAL A 21 -12.10 2.30 -14.32
N ASN A 22 -12.05 1.07 -14.82
CA ASN A 22 -13.17 0.12 -14.82
C ASN A 22 -12.93 -1.03 -13.83
N HIS A 23 -11.94 -0.90 -12.92
CA HIS A 23 -11.54 -1.96 -12.00
C HIS A 23 -11.07 -3.25 -12.72
N GLU A 24 -10.44 -3.10 -13.89
CA GLU A 24 -10.03 -4.19 -14.76
C GLU A 24 -8.79 -4.98 -14.29
N PHE A 25 -7.92 -4.38 -13.47
CA PHE A 25 -6.71 -5.04 -12.98
C PHE A 25 -6.96 -5.75 -11.64
N SER A 26 -6.67 -7.05 -11.58
CA SER A 26 -6.60 -7.78 -10.31
C SER A 26 -5.35 -7.37 -9.53
N PRO A 27 -5.30 -7.53 -8.18
CA PRO A 27 -4.15 -7.10 -7.38
C PRO A 27 -2.78 -7.64 -7.85
N HIS A 28 -2.73 -8.85 -8.40
CA HIS A 28 -1.49 -9.45 -8.92
C HIS A 28 -1.14 -9.01 -10.35
N THR A 29 -2.02 -8.31 -11.06
CA THR A 29 -1.81 -7.81 -12.43
C THR A 29 -1.73 -6.30 -12.53
N VAL A 30 -1.89 -5.58 -11.41
CA VAL A 30 -1.67 -4.13 -11.36
C VAL A 30 -0.23 -3.81 -11.82
N PRO A 31 -0.04 -2.86 -12.75
CA PRO A 31 1.28 -2.51 -13.25
C PRO A 31 2.03 -1.57 -12.28
N TYR A 32 2.36 -2.07 -11.08
CA TYR A 32 2.88 -1.27 -9.97
C TYR A 32 4.11 -0.41 -10.33
N ARG A 33 5.10 -0.98 -11.04
CA ARG A 33 6.27 -0.23 -11.53
C ARG A 33 5.88 0.92 -12.45
N ALA A 34 4.97 0.67 -13.40
CA ALA A 34 4.53 1.73 -14.31
C ALA A 34 3.74 2.82 -13.57
N ASN A 35 2.87 2.43 -12.64
CA ASN A 35 2.08 3.35 -11.83
C ASN A 35 2.97 4.30 -11.02
N MET A 36 3.90 3.75 -10.23
CA MET A 36 4.79 4.54 -9.38
C MET A 36 5.76 5.39 -10.21
N TRP A 37 6.31 4.84 -11.30
CA TRP A 37 7.15 5.61 -12.22
C TRP A 37 6.41 6.77 -12.87
N ALA A 38 5.17 6.57 -13.31
CA ALA A 38 4.37 7.63 -13.92
C ALA A 38 4.08 8.77 -12.91
N LEU A 39 3.76 8.45 -11.66
CA LEU A 39 3.61 9.45 -10.60
C LEU A 39 4.91 10.20 -10.33
N ARG A 40 6.06 9.50 -10.24
CA ARG A 40 7.38 10.12 -10.11
C ARG A 40 7.69 11.06 -11.26
N ALA A 41 7.44 10.63 -12.49
CA ALA A 41 7.71 11.39 -13.71
C ALA A 41 6.84 12.66 -13.79
N LEU A 42 5.62 12.64 -13.24
CA LEU A 42 4.77 13.82 -13.07
C LEU A 42 5.22 14.75 -11.93
N GLY A 43 6.26 14.40 -11.18
CA GLY A 43 6.80 15.22 -10.10
C GLY A 43 6.19 14.94 -8.72
N VAL A 44 5.37 13.89 -8.57
CA VAL A 44 4.83 13.50 -7.27
C VAL A 44 5.98 13.09 -6.33
N ARG A 45 5.92 13.56 -5.09
CA ARG A 45 6.94 13.31 -4.04
C ARG A 45 6.39 12.71 -2.75
N ARG A 46 5.07 12.58 -2.65
CA ARG A 46 4.35 12.09 -1.49
C ARG A 46 3.11 11.35 -2.00
N ILE A 47 2.90 10.13 -1.53
CA ILE A 47 1.78 9.29 -1.98
C ILE A 47 0.91 8.92 -0.78
N PHE A 48 -0.40 9.17 -0.92
CA PHE A 48 -1.41 8.49 -0.12
C PHE A 48 -1.99 7.33 -0.92
N GLY A 49 -1.88 6.11 -0.40
CA GLY A 49 -2.34 4.89 -1.05
C GLY A 49 -3.50 4.23 -0.30
N PRO A 50 -4.72 4.79 -0.30
CA PRO A 50 -5.85 4.16 0.36
C PRO A 50 -6.12 2.78 -0.24
N CYS A 51 -6.50 1.83 0.62
CA CYS A 51 -6.84 0.46 0.20
C CYS A 51 -7.91 -0.13 1.11
N ALA A 52 -8.75 -0.99 0.53
CA ALA A 52 -9.64 -1.84 1.31
C ALA A 52 -8.84 -2.99 1.91
N VAL A 53 -9.17 -3.34 3.15
CA VAL A 53 -8.49 -4.38 3.93
C VAL A 53 -9.51 -5.23 4.70
N GLY A 54 -9.11 -6.44 5.06
CA GLY A 54 -9.80 -7.23 6.07
C GLY A 54 -9.16 -6.99 7.44
N SER A 55 -9.97 -6.90 8.49
CA SER A 55 -9.47 -6.91 9.87
C SER A 55 -9.11 -8.33 10.31
N LEU A 56 -7.97 -8.45 11.00
CA LEU A 56 -7.56 -9.64 11.75
C LEU A 56 -7.63 -9.39 13.28
N ASP A 57 -8.03 -8.19 13.68
CA ASP A 57 -8.15 -7.75 15.07
C ASP A 57 -9.64 -7.50 15.41
N PRO A 58 -10.24 -8.25 16.35
CA PRO A 58 -11.64 -8.06 16.73
C PRO A 58 -12.00 -6.66 17.22
N GLN A 59 -11.02 -5.86 17.66
CA GLN A 59 -11.24 -4.46 18.06
C GLN A 59 -11.47 -3.54 16.86
N PHE A 60 -11.09 -3.97 15.65
CA PHE A 60 -11.27 -3.21 14.41
C PHE A 60 -12.50 -3.71 13.66
N GLY A 61 -13.63 -3.05 13.90
CA GLY A 61 -14.86 -3.29 13.17
C GLY A 61 -14.84 -2.69 11.75
N PRO A 62 -15.77 -3.09 10.86
CA PRO A 62 -15.95 -2.43 9.57
C PRO A 62 -16.11 -0.90 9.71
N GLY A 63 -15.45 -0.14 8.83
CA GLY A 63 -15.42 1.32 8.88
C GLY A 63 -14.28 1.91 9.73
N THR A 64 -13.57 1.09 10.51
CA THR A 64 -12.36 1.54 11.22
C THR A 64 -11.29 1.97 10.21
N MET A 65 -10.78 3.19 10.36
CA MET A 65 -9.65 3.69 9.59
C MET A 65 -8.36 3.38 10.33
N VAL A 66 -7.41 2.73 9.64
CA VAL A 66 -6.11 2.36 10.22
C VAL A 66 -4.99 2.87 9.32
N VAL A 67 -3.96 3.45 9.92
CA VAL A 67 -2.72 3.82 9.23
C VAL A 67 -1.63 2.82 9.63
N PRO A 68 -1.41 1.75 8.84
CA PRO A 68 -0.39 0.75 9.17
C PRO A 68 1.01 1.39 9.25
N ASP A 69 1.84 0.88 10.15
CA ASP A 69 3.26 1.22 10.30
C ASP A 69 4.17 0.16 9.68
N GLN A 70 3.67 -1.06 9.52
CA GLN A 70 4.43 -2.23 9.08
C GLN A 70 3.65 -3.06 8.07
N LEU A 71 4.37 -3.84 7.27
CA LEU A 71 3.77 -4.82 6.36
C LEU A 71 4.55 -6.13 6.34
N ILE A 72 3.87 -7.21 5.98
CA ILE A 72 4.46 -8.52 5.75
C ILE A 72 4.09 -8.94 4.33
N ASP A 73 5.10 -9.20 3.51
CA ASP A 73 4.90 -9.66 2.14
C ASP A 73 4.63 -11.17 2.10
N ARG A 74 3.49 -11.53 1.50
CA ARG A 74 3.09 -12.90 1.14
C ARG A 74 2.71 -12.97 -0.34
N THR A 75 3.19 -12.04 -1.14
CA THR A 75 3.01 -11.99 -2.59
C THR A 75 4.07 -12.82 -3.30
N SER A 76 3.90 -13.05 -4.59
CA SER A 76 4.88 -13.75 -5.41
C SER A 76 4.81 -13.33 -6.88
N GLY A 77 5.95 -13.33 -7.57
CA GLY A 77 6.03 -13.07 -9.02
C GLY A 77 5.64 -11.65 -9.46
N ARG A 78 5.47 -10.70 -8.53
CA ARG A 78 5.24 -9.29 -8.85
C ARG A 78 6.58 -8.64 -9.17
N ALA A 79 6.63 -7.76 -10.16
CA ALA A 79 7.81 -6.94 -10.40
C ALA A 79 7.90 -5.86 -9.31
N ASP A 80 8.83 -6.03 -8.37
CA ASP A 80 8.88 -5.29 -7.10
C ASP A 80 10.16 -4.47 -6.89
N THR A 81 11.00 -4.34 -7.92
CA THR A 81 12.16 -3.44 -7.94
C THR A 81 12.36 -2.76 -9.30
N TYR A 82 12.97 -1.58 -9.31
CA TYR A 82 13.56 -0.92 -10.48
C TYR A 82 15.04 -1.28 -10.70
N PHE A 83 15.67 -1.95 -9.74
CA PHE A 83 17.09 -2.23 -9.72
C PHE A 83 17.38 -3.70 -10.02
N ASP A 84 17.44 -4.06 -11.31
CA ASP A 84 17.71 -5.42 -11.76
C ASP A 84 19.22 -5.79 -11.76
N SER A 85 20.10 -4.88 -11.34
CA SER A 85 21.56 -5.10 -11.27
C SER A 85 22.23 -4.20 -10.24
N GLY A 86 23.51 -4.47 -9.94
CA GLY A 86 24.33 -3.59 -9.10
C GLY A 86 24.27 -3.83 -7.58
N GLY A 87 23.53 -4.85 -7.12
CA GLY A 87 23.49 -5.22 -5.69
C GLY A 87 22.89 -4.14 -4.80
N ILE A 88 21.86 -3.44 -5.30
CA ILE A 88 21.20 -2.36 -4.56
C ILE A 88 20.28 -2.97 -3.48
N HIS A 89 20.42 -2.47 -2.25
CA HIS A 89 19.65 -2.91 -1.10
C HIS A 89 18.98 -1.72 -0.44
N VAL A 90 17.66 -1.60 -0.64
CA VAL A 90 16.88 -0.49 -0.10
C VAL A 90 16.51 -0.76 1.36
N ALA A 91 16.79 0.21 2.24
CA ALA A 91 16.41 0.12 3.64
C ALA A 91 14.88 0.17 3.78
N PHE A 92 14.27 -0.90 4.31
CA PHE A 92 12.81 -1.04 4.34
C PHE A 92 12.25 -1.39 5.73
N ALA A 93 13.05 -1.19 6.79
CA ALA A 93 12.65 -1.50 8.17
C ALA A 93 11.38 -0.76 8.61
N ASP A 94 11.26 0.51 8.23
CA ASP A 94 10.07 1.34 8.46
C ASP A 94 9.49 1.73 7.10
N PRO A 95 8.54 0.98 6.51
CA PRO A 95 8.20 1.06 5.09
C PRO A 95 7.50 2.37 4.68
N TYR A 96 6.91 3.09 5.63
CA TYR A 96 6.06 4.26 5.37
C TYR A 96 6.68 5.56 5.91
N CYS A 97 6.38 6.69 5.25
CA CYS A 97 6.92 7.99 5.65
C CYS A 97 6.32 8.47 6.99
N PRO A 98 7.12 8.74 8.03
CA PRO A 98 6.62 9.11 9.35
C PRO A 98 5.82 10.42 9.33
N SER A 99 6.21 11.39 8.50
CA SER A 99 5.50 12.68 8.41
C SER A 99 4.13 12.56 7.74
N LEU A 100 3.97 11.71 6.72
CA LEU A 100 2.65 11.46 6.13
C LEU A 100 1.75 10.69 7.08
N ARG A 101 2.30 9.69 7.79
CA ARG A 101 1.55 8.94 8.80
C ARG A 101 1.02 9.88 9.88
N ALA A 102 1.89 10.71 10.45
CA ALA A 102 1.52 11.68 11.49
C ALA A 102 0.42 12.66 11.03
N ALA A 103 0.45 13.09 9.76
CA ALA A 103 -0.59 13.96 9.22
C ALA A 103 -1.98 13.31 9.18
N VAL A 104 -2.04 11.98 8.96
CA VAL A 104 -3.30 11.23 8.92
C VAL A 104 -3.73 10.79 10.32
N THR A 105 -2.79 10.35 11.16
CA THR A 105 -3.09 9.87 12.52
C THR A 105 -3.46 10.99 13.50
N ALA A 106 -3.22 12.25 13.12
CA ALA A 106 -3.75 13.41 13.84
C ALA A 106 -5.27 13.61 13.66
N LEU A 107 -5.89 12.94 12.69
CA LEU A 107 -7.34 12.99 12.49
C LEU A 107 -8.07 12.18 13.59
N PRO A 108 -9.28 12.59 14.00
CA PRO A 108 -10.06 11.83 14.96
C PRO A 108 -10.43 10.45 14.40
N ASP A 109 -10.59 9.48 15.31
CA ASP A 109 -11.06 8.12 15.01
C ASP A 109 -10.19 7.32 14.01
N VAL A 110 -8.92 7.71 13.86
CA VAL A 110 -7.91 6.97 13.11
C VAL A 110 -7.06 6.14 14.07
N VAL A 111 -6.93 4.84 13.79
CA VAL A 111 -6.01 3.99 14.53
C VAL A 111 -4.61 4.10 13.94
N ASP A 112 -3.65 4.46 14.78
CA ASP A 112 -2.24 4.50 14.43
C ASP A 112 -1.59 3.12 14.65
N GLY A 113 -1.02 2.58 13.58
CA GLY A 113 -0.18 1.39 13.63
C GLY A 113 -0.93 0.07 13.47
N GLY A 114 -0.14 -0.97 13.20
CA GLY A 114 -0.63 -2.30 12.92
C GLY A 114 0.03 -2.89 11.67
N ALA A 115 0.59 -4.07 11.83
CA ALA A 115 1.20 -4.80 10.74
C ALA A 115 0.14 -5.34 9.77
N MET A 116 0.31 -5.05 8.49
CA MET A 116 -0.57 -5.51 7.42
C MET A 116 0.06 -6.65 6.63
N VAL A 117 -0.55 -7.83 6.62
CA VAL A 117 -0.12 -8.91 5.71
C VAL A 117 -0.69 -8.68 4.32
N VAL A 118 0.18 -8.67 3.32
CA VAL A 118 -0.17 -8.49 1.91
C VAL A 118 -0.13 -9.84 1.22
N ILE A 119 -1.30 -10.42 0.95
CA ILE A 119 -1.42 -11.70 0.25
C ILE A 119 -1.53 -11.51 -1.26
N GLN A 120 -1.22 -12.56 -2.02
CA GLN A 120 -1.19 -12.48 -3.49
C GLN A 120 -2.55 -12.17 -4.13
N GLY A 121 -3.65 -12.72 -3.60
CA GLY A 121 -4.93 -12.76 -4.30
C GLY A 121 -4.91 -13.70 -5.52
N PRO A 122 -5.99 -13.75 -6.34
CA PRO A 122 -7.23 -12.99 -6.18
C PRO A 122 -8.17 -13.58 -5.12
N ARG A 123 -7.93 -14.82 -4.68
CA ARG A 123 -8.74 -15.42 -3.61
C ARG A 123 -8.50 -14.70 -2.29
N PHE A 124 -9.53 -14.66 -1.46
CA PHE A 124 -9.36 -14.36 -0.05
C PHE A 124 -8.66 -15.51 0.69
N SER A 125 -8.18 -15.20 1.89
CA SER A 125 -7.66 -16.19 2.82
C SER A 125 -8.73 -17.20 3.22
N THR A 126 -8.32 -18.45 3.39
CA THR A 126 -9.08 -19.44 4.14
C THR A 126 -9.16 -19.02 5.61
N ARG A 127 -10.09 -19.62 6.37
CA ARG A 127 -10.18 -19.41 7.81
C ARG A 127 -8.87 -19.73 8.54
N ALA A 128 -8.21 -20.83 8.15
CA ALA A 128 -6.95 -21.26 8.75
C ALA A 128 -5.83 -20.26 8.50
N GLU A 129 -5.72 -19.72 7.28
CA GLU A 129 -4.75 -18.66 6.96
C GLU A 129 -5.02 -17.40 7.77
N SER A 130 -6.28 -16.94 7.87
CA SER A 130 -6.61 -15.75 8.67
C SER A 130 -6.31 -15.93 10.16
N GLN A 131 -6.64 -17.09 10.74
CA GLN A 131 -6.29 -17.40 12.13
C GLN A 131 -4.78 -17.45 12.33
N TRP A 132 -4.04 -18.02 11.37
CA TRP A 132 -2.58 -18.02 11.42
C TRP A 132 -2.02 -16.60 11.39
N PHE A 133 -2.47 -15.74 10.46
CA PHE A 133 -2.03 -14.35 10.38
C PHE A 133 -2.32 -13.56 11.66
N ALA A 134 -3.53 -13.71 12.22
CA ALA A 134 -3.89 -13.07 13.49
C ALA A 134 -3.00 -13.55 14.65
N ASN A 135 -2.70 -14.85 14.72
CA ASN A 135 -1.82 -15.43 15.73
C ASN A 135 -0.35 -14.99 15.59
N GLN A 136 0.09 -14.52 14.41
CA GLN A 136 1.39 -13.88 14.22
C GLN A 136 1.41 -12.42 14.70
N GLY A 137 0.28 -11.88 15.16
CA GLY A 137 0.15 -10.49 15.61
C GLY A 137 -0.14 -9.49 14.48
N PHE A 138 -0.46 -9.95 13.27
CA PHE A 138 -0.87 -9.05 12.19
C PHE A 138 -2.30 -8.57 12.42
N ARG A 139 -2.55 -7.30 12.14
CA ARG A 139 -3.85 -6.67 12.44
C ARG A 139 -4.73 -6.51 11.21
N LEU A 140 -4.12 -6.47 10.02
CA LEU A 140 -4.80 -6.23 8.75
C LEU A 140 -4.36 -7.24 7.70
N VAL A 141 -5.25 -7.59 6.78
CA VAL A 141 -4.96 -8.36 5.55
C VAL A 141 -5.38 -7.58 4.31
N ASN A 142 -4.51 -7.56 3.31
CA ASN A 142 -4.61 -6.74 2.10
C ASN A 142 -4.02 -7.48 0.89
N MET A 143 -4.14 -6.92 -0.32
CA MET A 143 -3.52 -7.48 -1.54
C MET A 143 -2.63 -6.52 -2.35
N THR A 144 -2.47 -5.27 -1.94
CA THR A 144 -1.91 -4.18 -2.77
C THR A 144 -0.81 -3.34 -2.11
N GLY A 145 -0.63 -3.38 -0.78
CA GLY A 145 0.35 -2.56 -0.06
C GLY A 145 1.81 -2.84 -0.44
N TYR A 146 2.08 -4.07 -0.90
CA TYR A 146 3.33 -4.48 -1.54
C TYR A 146 3.04 -4.91 -2.99
N PRO A 147 3.85 -4.51 -4.00
CA PRO A 147 5.11 -3.78 -3.89
C PRO A 147 4.99 -2.25 -3.97
N GLU A 148 3.79 -1.65 -3.86
CA GLU A 148 3.63 -0.18 -3.95
C GLU A 148 4.56 0.59 -3.00
N SER A 149 4.63 0.16 -1.76
CA SER A 149 5.44 0.79 -0.71
C SER A 149 6.95 0.72 -0.99
N VAL A 150 7.48 -0.43 -1.42
CA VAL A 150 8.92 -0.56 -1.71
C VAL A 150 9.29 0.19 -2.99
N LEU A 151 8.45 0.15 -4.03
CA LEU A 151 8.68 0.89 -5.27
C LEU A 151 8.64 2.40 -5.05
N ALA A 152 7.74 2.90 -4.20
CA ALA A 152 7.73 4.32 -3.82
C ALA A 152 9.05 4.70 -3.11
N ARG A 153 9.56 3.82 -2.24
CA ARG A 153 10.83 4.05 -1.54
C ARG A 153 12.03 4.07 -2.49
N GLU A 154 12.11 3.12 -3.41
CA GLU A 154 13.15 3.09 -4.44
C GLU A 154 13.18 4.35 -5.30
N LEU A 155 12.01 4.99 -5.46
CA LEU A 155 11.87 6.26 -6.16
C LEU A 155 11.99 7.47 -5.25
N GLU A 156 12.29 7.34 -3.95
CA GLU A 156 12.36 8.47 -2.99
C GLU A 156 11.07 9.32 -2.99
N MET A 157 9.92 8.68 -2.81
CA MET A 157 8.58 9.29 -2.76
C MET A 157 7.83 8.97 -1.45
#